data_AF-A0A7Y5R311-F1
#
_entry.id   AF-A0A7Y5R311-F1
#
_cell.length_a   1.000
_cell.length_b   1.000
_cell.length_c   1.000
_cell.angle_alpha   90.00
_cell.angle_beta   90.00
_cell.angle_gamma   90.00
#
_symmetry.space_group_name_H-M   'P 1'
#
loop_
_entity.id
_entity.type
_entity.pdbx_description
1 polymer ?
#
loop_
_entity_poly.entity_id
_entity_poly.type
_entity_poly.pdbx_seq_one_letter_code
_entity_poly.pdbx_strand_id
1 'polypeptide(L)'
;MALSLAAAWVGAIAGLYFAQPFVQYLFPGQTFTAGVALLNVLFLIAIPLISVILFVSRLLFGTYVSHYWNIGLGVFWWLNLSCLAIVGGRSATEFKSTTEITQPSQILQPDSDTLHLQEAVFNYDNSRMAIENDVFLMDDALVYKAVDLVIEQAEGNQFELVQQIHAKGRDLQHAKSMTEVVSGSAVLEQHTLSFDPYVKIAQGQLFRAQSITWRLKVPEGKSVVISDDLLEMIDHMQQHPDAPSWWDNTAKVWTMGAEGLR
;
A
#
# COMPACT_ATOMS: atom_id res chain seq x y z
N MET A 1 21.43 26.77 -16.19
CA MET A 1 22.08 25.76 -15.34
C MET A 1 21.98 26.06 -13.84
N ALA A 2 22.38 27.25 -13.35
CA ALA A 2 22.19 27.58 -11.92
C ALA A 2 20.70 27.56 -11.50
N LEU A 3 19.82 28.09 -12.35
CA LEU A 3 18.37 28.08 -12.12
C LEU A 3 17.80 26.66 -12.06
N SER A 4 18.27 25.74 -12.90
CA SER A 4 17.79 24.35 -12.91
C SER A 4 18.25 23.56 -11.68
N LEU A 5 19.47 23.82 -11.18
CA LEU A 5 19.98 23.20 -9.96
C LEU A 5 19.28 23.75 -8.71
N ALA A 6 18.99 25.05 -8.69
CA ALA A 6 18.18 25.66 -7.63
C ALA A 6 16.75 25.10 -7.64
N ALA A 7 16.13 24.97 -8.82
CA ALA A 7 14.83 24.33 -8.96
C ALA A 7 14.83 22.87 -8.50
N ALA A 8 15.88 22.10 -8.83
CA ALA A 8 16.04 20.73 -8.34
C ALA A 8 16.15 20.66 -6.81
N TRP A 9 16.86 21.59 -6.19
CA TRP A 9 17.00 21.66 -4.74
C TRP A 9 15.68 22.03 -4.04
N VAL A 10 14.97 23.03 -4.57
CA VAL A 10 13.63 23.40 -4.08
C VAL A 10 12.65 22.24 -4.25
N GLY A 11 12.69 21.56 -5.39
CA GLY A 11 11.89 20.36 -5.64
C GLY A 11 12.19 19.23 -4.65
N ALA A 12 13.46 19.01 -4.30
CA ALA A 12 13.83 18.01 -3.29
C ALA A 12 13.30 18.36 -1.89
N ILE A 13 13.38 19.63 -1.48
CA ILE A 13 12.83 20.09 -0.20
C ILE A 13 11.30 19.96 -0.19
N ALA A 14 10.64 20.38 -1.26
CA ALA A 14 9.19 20.23 -1.41
C ALA A 14 8.79 18.75 -1.34
N GLY A 15 9.49 17.87 -2.08
CA GLY A 15 9.26 16.44 -2.05
C GLY A 15 9.42 15.83 -0.66
N LEU A 16 10.45 16.22 0.09
CA LEU A 16 10.64 15.76 1.47
C LEU A 16 9.55 16.29 2.42
N TYR A 17 9.08 17.51 2.21
CA TYR A 17 7.95 18.07 2.96
C TYR A 17 6.67 17.26 2.71
N PHE A 18 6.38 16.90 1.45
CA PHE A 18 5.24 16.04 1.12
C PHE A 18 5.40 14.59 1.60
N ALA A 19 6.63 14.07 1.66
CA ALA A 19 6.92 12.72 2.17
C ALA A 19 6.80 12.60 3.70
N GLN A 20 6.98 13.70 4.42
CA GLN A 20 7.01 13.74 5.88
C GLN A 20 5.84 13.01 6.57
N PRO A 21 4.56 13.23 6.22
CA PRO A 21 3.44 12.53 6.86
C PRO A 21 3.51 11.01 6.66
N PHE A 22 3.92 10.52 5.50
CA PHE A 22 4.03 9.07 5.25
C PHE A 22 5.14 8.43 6.10
N VAL A 23 6.25 9.13 6.31
CA VAL A 23 7.34 8.66 7.18
C VAL A 23 6.87 8.48 8.63
N GLN A 24 5.85 9.20 9.08
CA GLN A 24 5.30 9.00 10.43
C GLN A 24 4.59 7.65 10.60
N TYR A 25 4.05 7.06 9.54
CA TYR A 25 3.47 5.70 9.60
C TYR A 25 4.54 4.61 9.64
N LEU A 26 5.76 4.89 9.16
CA LEU A 26 6.91 3.99 9.33
C LEU A 26 7.50 4.08 10.74
N PHE A 27 7.52 5.28 11.32
CA PHE A 27 8.16 5.61 12.59
C PHE A 27 7.24 6.37 13.58
N PRO A 28 6.04 5.85 13.93
CA PRO A 28 5.11 6.53 14.83
C PRO A 28 5.73 6.68 16.22
N GLY A 29 5.56 7.87 16.79
CA GLY A 29 6.18 8.24 18.08
C GLY A 29 7.69 8.45 18.05
N GLN A 30 8.37 8.21 16.92
CA GLN A 30 9.82 8.37 16.75
C GLN A 30 10.15 9.57 15.84
N THR A 31 9.67 10.75 16.22
CA THR A 31 9.86 12.00 15.47
C THR A 31 11.34 12.29 15.20
N PHE A 32 12.22 11.97 16.14
CA PHE A 32 13.67 12.10 15.97
C PHE A 32 14.21 11.19 14.86
N THR A 33 13.87 9.90 14.87
CA THR A 33 14.30 8.93 13.85
C THR A 33 13.80 9.33 12.46
N ALA A 34 12.53 9.72 12.36
CA ALA A 34 11.92 10.22 11.12
C ALA A 34 12.65 11.47 10.60
N GLY A 35 12.93 12.44 11.47
CA GLY A 35 13.65 13.66 11.12
C GLY A 35 15.09 13.38 10.67
N VAL A 36 15.80 12.49 11.37
CA VAL A 36 17.14 12.05 10.97
C VAL A 36 17.11 11.36 9.60
N ALA A 37 16.14 10.50 9.33
CA ALA A 37 16.01 9.86 8.02
C ALA A 37 15.80 10.89 6.89
N LEU A 38 14.87 11.83 7.07
CA LEU A 38 14.59 12.88 6.09
C LEU A 38 15.81 13.80 5.87
N LEU A 39 16.53 14.18 6.93
CA LEU A 39 17.74 14.98 6.83
C LEU A 39 18.86 14.26 6.08
N ASN A 40 19.05 12.96 6.32
CA ASN A 40 20.03 12.16 5.58
C ASN A 40 19.68 12.14 4.08
N VAL A 41 18.41 11.94 3.72
CA VAL A 41 17.96 12.00 2.32
C VAL A 41 18.21 13.39 1.71
N LEU A 42 17.91 14.47 2.46
CA LEU A 42 18.19 15.84 2.01
C LEU A 42 19.67 16.03 1.67
N PHE A 43 20.58 15.62 2.55
CA PHE A 43 22.02 15.78 2.32
C PHE A 43 22.55 14.87 1.21
N LEU A 44 22.00 13.67 1.06
CA LEU A 44 22.35 12.78 -0.05
C LEU A 44 22.00 13.36 -1.42
N ILE A 45 20.96 14.21 -1.50
CA ILE A 45 20.59 14.93 -2.72
C ILE A 45 21.34 16.27 -2.83
N ALA A 46 21.43 17.02 -1.73
CA ALA A 46 22.01 18.37 -1.73
C ALA A 46 23.52 18.36 -2.02
N ILE A 47 24.28 17.43 -1.45
CA ILE A 47 25.74 17.41 -1.62
C ILE A 47 26.16 17.13 -3.09
N PRO A 48 25.56 16.17 -3.82
CA PRO A 48 25.81 16.03 -5.25
C PRO A 48 25.46 17.28 -6.05
N LEU A 49 24.33 17.93 -5.75
CA LEU A 49 23.95 19.18 -6.41
C LEU A 49 24.98 20.29 -6.17
N ILE A 50 25.43 20.47 -4.92
CA ILE A 50 26.49 21.42 -4.57
C ILE A 50 27.80 21.06 -5.28
N SER A 51 28.15 19.78 -5.36
CA SER A 51 29.36 19.29 -6.04
C SER A 51 29.34 19.62 -7.54
N VAL A 52 28.17 19.49 -8.20
CA VAL A 52 27.98 19.89 -9.60
C VAL A 52 28.12 21.41 -9.75
N ILE A 53 27.56 22.21 -8.85
CA ILE A 53 27.70 23.67 -8.86
C ILE A 53 29.18 24.07 -8.76
N LEU A 54 29.91 23.49 -7.81
CA LEU A 54 31.34 23.75 -7.61
C LEU A 54 32.17 23.33 -8.83
N PHE A 55 31.87 22.17 -9.41
CA PHE A 55 32.53 21.68 -10.62
C PHE A 55 32.36 22.63 -11.81
N VAL A 56 31.12 23.08 -12.06
CA VAL A 56 30.86 23.99 -13.19
C VAL A 56 31.40 25.39 -12.90
N SER A 57 31.34 25.87 -11.65
CA SER A 57 31.97 27.14 -11.28
C SER A 57 33.46 27.13 -11.57
N ARG A 58 34.15 26.02 -11.27
CA ARG A 58 35.56 25.84 -11.60
C ARG A 58 35.81 25.86 -13.11
N LEU A 59 34.92 25.26 -13.90
CA LEU A 59 35.04 25.21 -15.36
C LEU A 59 34.83 26.60 -16.01
N LEU A 60 33.85 27.37 -15.55
CA LEU A 60 33.46 28.65 -16.17
C LEU A 60 34.27 29.84 -15.67
N PHE A 61 34.58 29.88 -14.37
CA PHE A 61 35.20 31.03 -13.72
C PHE A 61 36.63 30.75 -13.23
N GLY A 62 37.13 29.53 -13.40
CA GLY A 62 38.44 29.14 -12.88
C GLY A 62 38.52 29.19 -11.36
N THR A 63 37.38 29.15 -10.65
CA THR A 63 37.36 29.24 -9.19
C THR A 63 38.14 28.08 -8.56
N TYR A 64 38.99 28.42 -7.59
CA TYR A 64 39.74 27.44 -6.83
C TYR A 64 38.89 26.91 -5.67
N VAL A 65 38.50 25.64 -5.77
CA VAL A 65 37.90 24.90 -4.65
C VAL A 65 39.01 24.09 -4.01
N SER A 66 39.30 24.39 -2.73
CA SER A 66 40.33 23.67 -1.98
C SER A 66 40.05 22.18 -1.91
N HIS A 67 41.09 21.35 -1.98
CA HIS A 67 40.96 19.90 -1.89
C HIS A 67 40.28 19.45 -0.58
N TYR A 68 40.47 20.18 0.52
CA TYR A 68 39.81 19.92 1.80
C TYR A 68 38.28 20.03 1.74
N TRP A 69 37.74 20.96 0.93
CA TRP A 69 36.28 21.07 0.74
C TRP A 69 35.72 19.87 0.00
N ASN A 70 36.42 19.39 -1.03
CA ASN A 70 36.01 18.20 -1.77
C ASN A 70 36.06 16.94 -0.89
N ILE A 71 37.11 16.77 -0.09
CA ILE A 71 37.19 15.66 0.88
C ILE A 71 36.07 15.78 1.91
N GLY A 72 35.85 16.96 2.49
CA GLY A 72 34.83 17.19 3.51
C GLY A 72 33.42 16.85 3.03
N LEU A 73 33.05 17.33 1.83
CA LEU A 73 31.77 16.99 1.20
C LEU A 73 31.64 15.48 0.93
N GLY A 74 32.69 14.85 0.44
CA GLY A 74 32.72 13.41 0.19
C GLY A 74 32.54 12.58 1.47
N VAL A 75 33.30 12.90 2.52
CA VAL A 75 33.19 12.23 3.83
C VAL A 75 31.79 12.44 4.43
N PHE A 76 31.27 13.66 4.37
CA PHE A 76 29.95 13.97 4.89
C PHE A 76 28.83 13.24 4.12
N TRP A 77 28.97 13.12 2.80
CA TRP A 77 28.02 12.34 1.99
C TRP A 77 28.03 10.85 2.38
N TRP A 78 29.21 10.24 2.51
CA TRP A 78 29.35 8.85 2.95
C TRP A 78 28.83 8.62 4.37
N LEU A 79 28.99 9.60 5.26
CA LEU A 79 28.41 9.54 6.60
C LEU A 79 26.88 9.51 6.54
N ASN A 80 26.25 10.38 5.74
CA ASN A 80 24.79 10.39 5.59
C ASN A 80 24.29 9.09 4.95
N LEU A 81 25.01 8.57 3.95
CA LEU A 81 24.68 7.29 3.33
C LEU A 81 24.74 6.13 4.35
N SER A 82 25.79 6.09 5.15
CA SER A 82 25.98 5.06 6.18
C SER A 82 24.89 5.15 7.26
N CYS A 83 24.56 6.36 7.70
CA CYS A 83 23.49 6.58 8.67
C CYS A 83 22.13 6.13 8.13
N LEU A 84 21.80 6.52 6.88
CA LEU A 84 20.57 6.11 6.23
C LEU A 84 20.51 4.59 6.04
N ALA A 85 21.64 3.95 5.68
CA ALA A 85 21.71 2.50 5.55
C ALA A 85 21.45 1.78 6.89
N ILE A 86 21.96 2.32 8.01
CA ILE A 86 21.70 1.76 9.35
C ILE A 86 20.21 1.91 9.73
N VAL A 87 19.63 3.10 9.52
CA VAL A 87 18.21 3.36 9.81
C VAL A 87 17.33 2.49 8.93
N GLY A 88 17.61 2.42 7.63
CA GLY A 88 16.90 1.58 6.67
C GLY A 88 17.01 0.09 7.02
N GLY A 89 18.21 -0.38 7.36
CA GLY A 89 18.45 -1.77 7.77
C GLY A 89 17.67 -2.15 9.04
N ARG A 90 17.66 -1.28 10.06
CA ARG A 90 16.84 -1.48 11.26
C ARG A 90 15.36 -1.50 10.93
N SER A 91 14.91 -0.58 10.09
CA SER A 91 13.52 -0.52 9.63
C SER A 91 13.13 -1.78 8.86
N ALA A 92 14.02 -2.33 8.03
CA ALA A 92 13.77 -3.57 7.30
C ALA A 92 13.58 -4.77 8.25
N THR A 93 14.27 -4.81 9.39
CA THR A 93 14.06 -5.87 10.39
C THR A 93 12.65 -5.87 11.00
N GLU A 94 11.93 -4.74 10.91
CA GLU A 94 10.53 -4.62 11.35
C GLU A 94 9.52 -5.32 10.42
N PHE A 95 9.97 -5.84 9.26
CA PHE A 95 9.14 -6.53 8.27
C PHE A 95 9.53 -8.01 8.09
N LYS A 96 10.30 -8.57 9.03
CA LYS A 96 10.94 -9.89 8.90
C LYS A 96 9.94 -11.06 8.91
N SER A 97 8.94 -11.00 9.77
CA SER A 97 7.95 -12.06 9.98
C SER A 97 6.61 -11.64 9.40
N THR A 98 5.93 -12.58 8.76
CA THR A 98 4.57 -12.42 8.24
C THR A 98 3.62 -13.24 9.09
N THR A 99 2.41 -12.73 9.33
CA THR A 99 1.33 -13.46 9.97
C THR A 99 0.05 -13.21 9.21
N GLU A 100 -0.81 -14.23 9.24
CA GLU A 100 -2.14 -14.21 8.68
C GLU A 100 -3.13 -14.60 9.78
N ILE A 101 -4.23 -13.85 9.90
CA ILE A 101 -5.37 -14.22 10.73
C ILE A 101 -6.60 -14.36 9.85
N THR A 102 -7.23 -15.52 9.93
CA THR A 102 -8.55 -15.78 9.34
C THR A 102 -9.63 -15.47 10.37
N GLN A 103 -10.51 -14.54 10.04
CA GLN A 103 -11.71 -14.27 10.84
C GLN A 103 -12.75 -15.38 10.63
N PRO A 104 -13.65 -15.61 11.60
CA PRO A 104 -14.76 -16.53 11.43
C PRO A 104 -15.57 -16.22 10.17
N SER A 105 -16.04 -17.26 9.47
CA SER A 105 -16.88 -17.08 8.28
C SER A 105 -18.18 -16.37 8.64
N GLN A 106 -18.53 -15.37 7.85
CA GLN A 106 -19.82 -14.71 7.89
C GLN A 106 -20.75 -15.37 6.86
N ILE A 107 -21.87 -15.91 7.32
CA ILE A 107 -22.91 -16.44 6.43
C ILE A 107 -23.66 -15.25 5.81
N LEU A 108 -23.68 -15.19 4.49
CA LEU A 108 -24.42 -14.19 3.73
C LEU A 108 -25.80 -14.76 3.35
N GLN A 109 -26.85 -13.96 3.56
CA GLN A 109 -28.23 -14.31 3.21
C GLN A 109 -28.78 -13.28 2.22
N PRO A 110 -28.36 -13.33 0.94
CA PRO A 110 -28.93 -12.46 -0.07
C PRO A 110 -30.38 -12.84 -0.39
N ASP A 111 -31.17 -11.87 -0.83
CA ASP A 111 -32.57 -12.07 -1.24
C ASP A 111 -32.73 -12.87 -2.56
N SER A 112 -31.63 -13.28 -3.17
CA SER A 112 -31.56 -13.92 -4.49
C SER A 112 -30.46 -15.00 -4.53
N ASP A 113 -30.60 -15.97 -5.43
CA ASP A 113 -29.55 -16.94 -5.75
C ASP A 113 -28.40 -16.35 -6.58
N THR A 114 -28.55 -15.10 -7.03
CA THR A 114 -27.51 -14.32 -7.71
C THR A 114 -27.01 -13.20 -6.80
N LEU A 115 -25.71 -13.17 -6.56
CA LEU A 115 -25.03 -12.14 -5.76
C LEU A 115 -24.27 -11.19 -6.68
N HIS A 116 -24.55 -9.90 -6.58
CA HIS A 116 -23.84 -8.86 -7.31
C HIS A 116 -22.64 -8.41 -6.48
N LEU A 117 -21.46 -8.38 -7.07
CA LEU A 117 -20.22 -7.97 -6.43
C LEU A 117 -19.80 -6.64 -7.05
N GLN A 118 -19.50 -5.67 -6.20
CA GLN A 118 -19.05 -4.35 -6.65
C GLN A 118 -18.01 -3.71 -5.75
N GLU A 119 -17.26 -2.77 -6.31
CA GLU A 119 -16.39 -1.91 -5.51
C GLU A 119 -17.25 -0.88 -4.77
N ALA A 120 -16.98 -0.67 -3.48
CA ALA A 120 -17.65 0.36 -2.71
C ALA A 120 -17.13 1.74 -3.13
N VAL A 121 -18.04 2.71 -3.28
CA VAL A 121 -17.65 4.09 -3.60
C VAL A 121 -16.87 4.70 -2.45
N PHE A 122 -15.58 4.95 -2.66
CA PHE A 122 -14.72 5.61 -1.68
C PHE A 122 -14.88 7.13 -1.76
N ASN A 123 -15.15 7.77 -0.62
CA ASN A 123 -15.26 9.24 -0.55
C ASN A 123 -13.90 9.89 -0.22
N TYR A 124 -13.42 10.73 -1.13
CA TYR A 124 -12.15 11.46 -1.03
C TYR A 124 -12.22 12.81 -0.30
N ASP A 125 -13.41 13.26 0.14
CA ASP A 125 -13.64 14.64 0.62
C ASP A 125 -12.69 15.08 1.75
N ASN A 126 -12.23 14.15 2.58
CA ASN A 126 -11.32 14.41 3.71
C ASN A 126 -9.86 14.06 3.41
N SER A 127 -9.49 13.84 2.14
CA SER A 127 -8.11 13.56 1.77
C SER A 127 -7.28 14.84 1.74
N ARG A 128 -6.19 14.87 2.51
CA ARG A 128 -5.21 15.97 2.50
C ARG A 128 -4.18 15.81 1.40
N MET A 129 -3.90 14.56 1.03
CA MET A 129 -2.97 14.20 -0.02
C MET A 129 -3.40 12.89 -0.66
N ALA A 130 -3.18 12.78 -1.96
CA ALA A 130 -3.36 11.56 -2.72
C ALA A 130 -2.10 11.32 -3.57
N ILE A 131 -1.63 10.07 -3.61
CA ILE A 131 -0.65 9.59 -4.57
C ILE A 131 -1.43 8.69 -5.51
N GLU A 132 -1.71 9.22 -6.69
CA GLU A 132 -2.61 8.59 -7.67
C GLU A 132 -3.98 8.27 -7.02
N ASN A 133 -4.54 7.10 -7.32
CA ASN A 133 -5.77 6.59 -6.69
C ASN A 133 -5.51 5.42 -5.72
N ASP A 134 -4.25 5.16 -5.39
CA ASP A 134 -3.83 3.99 -4.62
C ASP A 134 -3.48 4.31 -3.17
N VAL A 135 -3.07 5.55 -2.87
CA VAL A 135 -2.66 5.95 -1.52
C VAL A 135 -3.22 7.33 -1.17
N PHE A 136 -3.93 7.40 -0.05
CA PHE A 136 -4.52 8.61 0.49
C PHE A 136 -4.04 8.86 1.91
N LEU A 137 -3.69 10.11 2.17
CA LEU A 137 -3.49 10.61 3.52
C LEU A 137 -4.74 11.39 3.92
N MET A 138 -5.54 10.79 4.79
CA MET A 138 -6.70 11.43 5.41
C MET A 138 -6.27 12.21 6.67
N ASP A 139 -7.20 12.94 7.28
CA ASP A 139 -6.93 13.67 8.52
C ASP A 139 -6.46 12.76 9.67
N ASP A 140 -6.98 11.53 9.74
CA ASP A 140 -6.80 10.60 10.85
C ASP A 140 -6.26 9.22 10.42
N ALA A 141 -6.02 8.98 9.12
CA ALA A 141 -5.61 7.67 8.63
C ALA A 141 -4.74 7.74 7.36
N LEU A 142 -3.84 6.76 7.23
CA LEU A 142 -3.25 6.38 5.96
C LEU A 142 -4.14 5.31 5.34
N VAL A 143 -4.59 5.55 4.12
CA VAL A 143 -5.49 4.67 3.39
C VAL A 143 -4.79 4.24 2.10
N TYR A 144 -4.75 2.95 1.80
CA TYR A 144 -4.11 2.47 0.57
C TYR A 144 -4.74 1.19 0.02
N LYS A 145 -4.67 1.02 -1.30
CA LYS A 145 -5.23 -0.11 -2.02
C LYS A 145 -4.42 -1.36 -1.72
N ALA A 146 -5.02 -2.29 -0.96
CA ALA A 146 -4.40 -3.54 -0.52
C ALA A 146 -5.46 -4.53 -0.04
N VAL A 147 -6.58 -4.57 -0.77
CA VAL A 147 -7.66 -5.51 -0.56
C VAL A 147 -7.77 -6.37 -1.79
N ASP A 148 -7.79 -7.68 -1.58
CA ASP A 148 -7.88 -8.68 -2.63
C ASP A 148 -9.17 -9.50 -2.43
N LEU A 149 -9.69 -10.06 -3.52
CA LEU A 149 -10.85 -10.93 -3.56
C LEU A 149 -10.47 -12.28 -4.16
N VAL A 150 -10.83 -13.33 -3.44
CA VAL A 150 -10.79 -14.71 -3.91
C VAL A 150 -12.21 -15.24 -3.98
N ILE A 151 -12.59 -15.82 -5.11
CA ILE A 151 -13.90 -16.44 -5.30
C ILE A 151 -13.69 -17.94 -5.47
N GLU A 152 -14.27 -18.73 -4.56
CA GLU A 152 -14.10 -20.18 -4.49
C GLU A 152 -15.42 -20.90 -4.21
N GLN A 153 -15.46 -22.21 -4.40
CA GLN A 153 -16.65 -23.02 -4.13
C GLN A 153 -16.91 -23.15 -2.62
N ALA A 154 -18.16 -23.00 -2.20
CA ALA A 154 -18.58 -23.29 -0.83
C ALA A 154 -18.79 -24.80 -0.63
N GLU A 155 -18.50 -25.28 0.58
CA GLU A 155 -18.81 -26.65 0.98
C GLU A 155 -20.31 -26.85 1.26
N GLY A 156 -21.00 -25.77 1.65
CA GLY A 156 -22.43 -25.75 1.98
C GLY A 156 -23.34 -25.22 0.87
N ASN A 157 -24.57 -24.88 1.25
CA ASN A 157 -25.60 -24.32 0.36
C ASN A 157 -25.79 -22.80 0.53
N GLN A 158 -24.96 -22.17 1.37
CA GLN A 158 -25.00 -20.74 1.68
C GLN A 158 -23.77 -20.05 1.14
N PHE A 159 -23.92 -18.75 0.85
CA PHE A 159 -22.77 -17.90 0.59
C PHE A 159 -22.04 -17.66 1.89
N GLU A 160 -20.72 -17.79 1.88
CA GLU A 160 -19.88 -17.48 3.04
C GLU A 160 -18.84 -16.45 2.65
N LEU A 161 -18.59 -15.49 3.53
CA LEU A 161 -17.53 -14.51 3.38
C LEU A 161 -16.52 -14.71 4.50
N VAL A 162 -15.26 -14.92 4.13
CA VAL A 162 -14.16 -15.06 5.07
C VAL A 162 -13.20 -13.90 4.89
N GLN A 163 -12.85 -13.23 5.97
CA GLN A 163 -11.81 -12.20 5.96
C GLN A 163 -10.48 -12.81 6.38
N GLN A 164 -9.45 -12.66 5.56
CA GLN A 164 -8.07 -12.92 5.92
C GLN A 164 -7.32 -11.62 6.02
N ILE A 165 -6.61 -11.40 7.13
CA ILE A 165 -5.80 -10.20 7.34
C ILE A 165 -4.35 -10.63 7.39
N HIS A 166 -3.53 -10.03 6.54
CA HIS A 166 -2.09 -10.24 6.50
C HIS A 166 -1.38 -9.01 7.04
N ALA A 167 -0.32 -9.22 7.80
CA ALA A 167 0.56 -8.15 8.24
C ALA A 167 1.99 -8.64 8.49
N LYS A 168 2.94 -7.72 8.43
CA LYS A 168 4.35 -7.97 8.77
C LYS A 168 4.71 -7.45 10.17
N GLY A 169 5.81 -7.95 10.70
CA GLY A 169 6.36 -7.51 11.97
C GLY A 169 7.79 -7.98 12.17
N ARG A 170 8.45 -7.47 13.22
CA ARG A 170 9.79 -7.92 13.59
C ARG A 170 9.84 -9.38 14.07
N ASP A 171 8.72 -9.85 14.62
CA ASP A 171 8.47 -11.19 15.14
C ASP A 171 6.98 -11.56 14.94
N LEU A 172 6.62 -12.82 15.17
CA LEU A 172 5.26 -13.32 14.96
C LEU A 172 4.22 -12.64 15.87
N GLN A 173 4.59 -12.31 17.12
CA GLN A 173 3.66 -11.68 18.05
C GLN A 173 3.34 -10.25 17.62
N HIS A 174 4.35 -9.51 17.18
CA HIS A 174 4.21 -8.17 16.64
C HIS A 174 3.43 -8.17 15.32
N ALA A 175 3.73 -9.11 14.41
CA ALA A 175 2.96 -9.25 13.16
C ALA A 175 1.48 -9.54 13.46
N LYS A 176 1.19 -10.39 14.45
CA LYS A 176 -0.17 -10.66 14.90
C LYS A 176 -0.87 -9.39 15.39
N SER A 177 -0.24 -8.59 16.26
CA SER A 177 -0.86 -7.34 16.74
C SER A 177 -1.14 -6.34 15.62
N MET A 178 -0.39 -6.37 14.53
CA MET A 178 -0.63 -5.51 13.37
C MET A 178 -1.88 -5.89 12.57
N THR A 179 -2.32 -7.16 12.64
CA THR A 179 -3.57 -7.58 12.00
C THR A 179 -4.81 -7.10 12.76
N GLU A 180 -4.69 -6.83 14.06
CA GLU A 180 -5.79 -6.40 14.92
C GLU A 180 -6.17 -4.91 14.74
N VAL A 181 -5.25 -4.12 14.18
CA VAL A 181 -5.41 -2.66 14.00
C VAL A 181 -5.81 -2.28 12.58
N VAL A 182 -5.98 -3.26 11.70
CA VAL A 182 -6.37 -3.08 10.30
C VAL A 182 -7.87 -3.16 10.17
N SER A 183 -8.45 -2.21 9.45
CA SER A 183 -9.87 -2.22 9.11
C SER A 183 -10.08 -2.17 7.61
N GLY A 184 -11.02 -2.99 7.15
CA GLY A 184 -11.64 -2.94 5.84
C GLY A 184 -13.07 -3.48 5.95
N SER A 185 -13.94 -3.11 5.02
CA SER A 185 -15.37 -3.41 5.11
C SER A 185 -15.88 -4.08 3.84
N ALA A 186 -16.76 -5.05 4.03
CA ALA A 186 -17.63 -5.59 2.99
C ALA A 186 -19.08 -5.51 3.48
N VAL A 187 -19.96 -4.90 2.68
CA VAL A 187 -21.36 -4.62 3.07
C VAL A 187 -22.31 -5.29 2.09
N LEU A 188 -23.19 -6.14 2.61
CA LEU A 188 -24.27 -6.76 1.85
C LEU A 188 -25.55 -5.92 1.98
N GLU A 189 -26.04 -5.43 0.85
CA GLU A 189 -27.34 -4.78 0.73
C GLU A 189 -28.22 -5.56 -0.25
N GLN A 190 -29.27 -6.20 0.27
CA GLN A 190 -30.21 -7.07 -0.48
C GLN A 190 -29.49 -8.24 -1.17
N HIS A 191 -28.95 -8.01 -2.37
CA HIS A 191 -28.25 -8.98 -3.20
C HIS A 191 -26.94 -8.40 -3.77
N THR A 192 -26.49 -7.25 -3.28
CA THR A 192 -25.26 -6.59 -3.70
C THR A 192 -24.27 -6.56 -2.54
N LEU A 193 -23.11 -7.18 -2.74
CA LEU A 193 -21.98 -7.17 -1.81
C LEU A 193 -20.95 -6.16 -2.32
N SER A 194 -20.78 -5.08 -1.56
CA SER A 194 -19.83 -4.00 -1.87
C SER A 194 -18.58 -4.13 -1.03
N PHE A 195 -17.41 -4.10 -1.66
CA PHE A 195 -16.12 -4.22 -0.99
C PHE A 195 -15.37 -2.89 -0.98
N ASP A 196 -14.90 -2.46 0.19
CA ASP A 196 -13.94 -1.34 0.28
C ASP A 196 -12.57 -1.84 -0.22
N PRO A 197 -12.03 -1.29 -1.33
CA PRO A 197 -10.76 -1.76 -1.90
C PRO A 197 -9.54 -1.28 -1.08
N TYR A 198 -9.78 -0.51 -0.01
CA TYR A 198 -8.74 0.13 0.77
C TYR A 198 -8.59 -0.46 2.17
N VAL A 199 -7.33 -0.54 2.60
CA VAL A 199 -6.94 -0.76 4.00
C VAL A 199 -6.71 0.59 4.66
N LYS A 200 -7.23 0.75 5.89
CA LYS A 200 -7.06 1.98 6.69
C LYS A 200 -6.15 1.71 7.88
N ILE A 201 -5.12 2.54 8.03
CA ILE A 201 -4.19 2.56 9.16
C ILE A 201 -4.39 3.87 9.92
N ALA A 202 -4.98 3.78 11.10
CA ALA A 202 -5.24 4.94 11.94
C ALA A 202 -3.95 5.67 12.34
N GLN A 203 -4.05 6.97 12.58
CA GLN A 203 -2.93 7.78 13.03
C GLN A 203 -2.33 7.20 14.33
N GLY A 204 -1.00 7.13 14.37
CA GLY A 204 -0.26 6.52 15.48
C GLY A 204 -0.08 5.00 15.36
N GLN A 205 -0.77 4.34 14.42
CA GLN A 205 -0.50 2.95 14.07
C GLN A 205 0.63 2.84 13.03
N LEU A 206 1.24 1.66 12.99
CA LEU A 206 2.36 1.36 12.11
C LEU A 206 1.86 0.87 10.75
N PHE A 207 2.43 1.40 9.67
CA PHE A 207 2.40 0.71 8.38
C PHE A 207 3.36 -0.47 8.43
N ARG A 208 2.83 -1.67 8.20
CA ARG A 208 3.53 -2.95 8.18
C ARG A 208 3.05 -3.84 7.03
N ALA A 209 2.86 -3.23 5.86
CA ALA A 209 2.42 -3.90 4.64
C ALA A 209 1.19 -4.79 4.89
N GLN A 210 0.19 -4.21 5.56
CA GLN A 210 -1.03 -4.93 5.86
C GLN A 210 -1.90 -5.05 4.61
N SER A 211 -2.60 -6.18 4.46
CA SER A 211 -3.56 -6.39 3.41
C SER A 211 -4.74 -7.22 3.90
N ILE A 212 -5.87 -7.13 3.20
CA ILE A 212 -7.05 -7.93 3.48
C ILE A 212 -7.36 -8.77 2.26
N THR A 213 -7.53 -10.07 2.42
CA THR A 213 -8.06 -10.94 1.37
C THR A 213 -9.45 -11.40 1.78
N TRP A 214 -10.45 -11.00 1.02
CA TRP A 214 -11.81 -11.52 1.14
C TRP A 214 -11.91 -12.82 0.36
N ARG A 215 -12.34 -13.91 1.01
CA ARG A 215 -12.74 -15.13 0.32
C ARG A 215 -14.25 -15.22 0.28
N LEU A 216 -14.82 -15.05 -0.91
CA LEU A 216 -16.22 -15.30 -1.15
C LEU A 216 -16.40 -16.75 -1.58
N LYS A 217 -17.04 -17.54 -0.72
CA LYS A 217 -17.44 -18.90 -1.03
C LYS A 217 -18.83 -18.92 -1.63
N VAL A 218 -18.93 -19.38 -2.87
CA VAL A 218 -20.17 -19.46 -3.64
C VAL A 218 -20.63 -20.91 -3.68
N PRO A 219 -21.85 -21.23 -3.21
CA PRO A 219 -22.36 -22.60 -3.23
C PRO A 219 -22.74 -23.03 -4.66
N GLU A 220 -22.70 -24.33 -4.89
CA GLU A 220 -23.08 -24.90 -6.19
C GLU A 220 -24.52 -24.53 -6.57
N GLY A 221 -24.73 -24.18 -7.84
CA GLY A 221 -26.01 -23.77 -8.39
C GLY A 221 -26.37 -22.29 -8.20
N LYS A 222 -25.60 -21.54 -7.39
CA LYS A 222 -25.74 -20.08 -7.26
C LYS A 222 -24.79 -19.33 -8.17
N SER A 223 -25.08 -18.05 -8.37
CA SER A 223 -24.37 -17.22 -9.34
C SER A 223 -23.81 -15.94 -8.72
N VAL A 224 -22.75 -15.41 -9.35
CA VAL A 224 -22.20 -14.09 -9.04
C VAL A 224 -22.16 -13.22 -10.30
N VAL A 225 -22.44 -11.93 -10.13
CA VAL A 225 -22.28 -10.90 -11.17
C VAL A 225 -21.18 -9.97 -10.70
N ILE A 226 -20.17 -9.75 -11.53
CA ILE A 226 -18.99 -8.96 -11.16
C ILE A 226 -19.05 -7.66 -11.95
N SER A 227 -18.93 -6.54 -11.27
CA SER A 227 -18.81 -5.24 -11.93
C SER A 227 -17.38 -5.00 -12.42
N ASP A 228 -17.24 -4.14 -13.44
CA ASP A 228 -15.95 -3.88 -14.09
C ASP A 228 -14.91 -3.24 -13.15
N ASP A 229 -15.35 -2.45 -12.17
CA ASP A 229 -14.49 -1.82 -11.17
C ASP A 229 -13.85 -2.82 -10.20
N LEU A 230 -14.51 -3.96 -9.95
CA LEU A 230 -14.04 -4.98 -9.01
C LEU A 230 -12.90 -5.84 -9.58
N LEU A 231 -12.66 -5.81 -10.89
CA LEU A 231 -11.72 -6.73 -11.55
C LEU A 231 -10.30 -6.59 -11.03
N GLU A 232 -9.85 -5.37 -10.78
CA GLU A 232 -8.51 -5.12 -10.24
C GLU A 232 -8.32 -5.70 -8.83
N MET A 233 -9.42 -5.96 -8.11
CA MET A 233 -9.41 -6.53 -6.77
C MET A 233 -9.37 -8.07 -6.79
N ILE A 234 -9.73 -8.73 -7.89
CA ILE A 234 -9.78 -10.19 -7.95
C ILE A 234 -8.35 -10.74 -8.10
N ASP A 235 -7.84 -11.37 -7.05
CA ASP A 235 -6.56 -12.09 -7.09
C ASP A 235 -6.74 -13.49 -7.67
N HIS A 236 -7.84 -14.16 -7.29
CA HIS A 236 -8.13 -15.51 -7.76
C HIS A 236 -9.62 -15.77 -7.91
N MET A 237 -9.97 -16.46 -8.99
CA MET A 237 -11.31 -17.01 -9.19
C MET A 237 -11.17 -18.49 -9.55
N GLN A 238 -11.85 -19.37 -8.80
CA GLN A 238 -11.95 -20.78 -9.11
C GLN A 238 -12.84 -20.98 -10.35
N GLN A 239 -12.21 -20.98 -11.51
CA GLN A 239 -12.88 -21.18 -12.79
C GLN A 239 -12.86 -22.64 -13.22
N HIS A 240 -13.90 -23.03 -13.95
CA HIS A 240 -13.85 -24.26 -14.71
C HIS A 240 -12.75 -24.20 -15.79
N PRO A 241 -12.04 -25.30 -16.11
CA PRO A 241 -10.95 -25.28 -17.09
C PRO A 241 -11.32 -24.75 -18.48
N ASP A 242 -12.57 -24.96 -18.91
CA ASP A 242 -13.08 -24.48 -20.21
C ASP A 242 -13.72 -23.09 -20.14
N ALA A 243 -13.77 -22.46 -18.97
CA ALA A 243 -14.34 -21.13 -18.81
C ALA A 243 -13.40 -20.07 -19.42
N PRO A 244 -13.95 -18.98 -19.98
CA PRO A 244 -13.13 -17.86 -20.41
C PRO A 244 -12.41 -17.21 -19.22
N SER A 245 -11.33 -16.49 -19.50
CA SER A 245 -10.66 -15.66 -18.48
C SER A 245 -11.65 -14.66 -17.88
N TRP A 246 -11.66 -14.54 -16.55
CA TRP A 246 -12.54 -13.59 -15.85
C TRP A 246 -12.23 -12.14 -16.21
N TRP A 247 -10.96 -11.84 -16.51
CA TRP A 247 -10.51 -10.50 -16.91
C TRP A 247 -11.13 -10.01 -18.22
N ASP A 248 -11.46 -10.94 -19.14
CA ASP A 248 -12.01 -10.61 -20.46
C ASP A 248 -13.55 -10.71 -20.51
N ASN A 249 -14.20 -11.08 -19.40
CA ASN A 249 -15.60 -11.50 -19.39
C ASN A 249 -16.37 -10.98 -18.16
N THR A 250 -16.36 -9.67 -18.04
CA THR A 250 -16.66 -8.91 -16.83
C THR A 250 -18.17 -8.68 -16.66
N ALA A 251 -18.88 -8.43 -17.76
CA ALA A 251 -20.33 -8.20 -17.77
C ALA A 251 -21.20 -9.49 -17.78
N LYS A 252 -20.69 -10.65 -17.32
CA LYS A 252 -21.43 -11.92 -17.35
C LYS A 252 -21.70 -12.48 -15.95
N VAL A 253 -22.85 -13.15 -15.86
CA VAL A 253 -23.25 -13.96 -14.71
C VAL A 253 -22.37 -15.22 -14.70
N TRP A 254 -21.65 -15.45 -13.62
CA TRP A 254 -20.86 -16.65 -13.39
C TRP A 254 -21.63 -17.59 -12.48
N THR A 255 -21.86 -18.83 -12.91
CA THR A 255 -22.60 -19.81 -12.10
C THR A 255 -21.66 -20.87 -11.57
N MET A 256 -21.72 -21.13 -10.27
CA MET A 256 -20.85 -22.11 -9.62
C MET A 256 -21.35 -23.52 -9.94
N GLY A 257 -20.57 -24.27 -10.69
CA GLY A 257 -20.75 -25.71 -10.88
C GLY A 257 -19.87 -26.53 -9.95
N ALA A 258 -19.98 -27.85 -10.04
CA ALA A 258 -19.17 -28.79 -9.25
C ALA A 258 -17.64 -28.65 -9.43
N GLU A 259 -17.19 -28.08 -10.56
CA GLU A 259 -15.77 -27.94 -10.91
C GLU A 259 -15.32 -26.47 -11.05
N GLY A 260 -16.12 -25.52 -10.55
CA GLY A 260 -15.83 -24.09 -10.58
C GLY A 260 -16.83 -23.24 -11.38
N LEU A 261 -16.55 -21.95 -11.48
CA LEU A 261 -17.40 -20.96 -12.14
C LEU A 261 -17.35 -21.10 -13.68
N ARG A 262 -18.53 -20.98 -14.31
CA ARG A 262 -18.75 -21.00 -15.77
C ARG A 262 -19.61 -19.83 -16.22
#